data_AF-A0A7J3CT77-F1
#
_entry.id   AF-A0A7J3CT77-F1
#
_cell.length_a   1.000
_cell.length_b   1.000
_cell.length_c   1.000
_cell.angle_alpha   90.00
_cell.angle_beta   90.00
_cell.angle_gamma   90.00
#
_symmetry.space_group_name_H-M   'P 1'
#
loop_
_entity.id
_entity.type
_entity.pdbx_description
1 polymer ?
#
loop_
_entity_poly.entity_id
_entity_poly.type
_entity_poly.pdbx_seq_one_letter_code
_entity_poly.pdbx_strand_id
1 'polypeptide(L)'
;MGDPRKFSNIAETPRKVWNNERIREESLLKKEYGLKNTRELWVASTKLKKIRRNARKLLSLGEQGEIAGQKIIAKLRRLGIVKKQIKLEEILGLSVRDILERRLQTIVVRKGLARTQKQARQLIVHGFIAVNGKRITIPSYIVTAQEEDTVTYFKPIDINLPAAATNSTPNNESTDEAKQQAQAE
;
A
#
# COMPACT_ATOMS: atom_id res chain seq x y z
N MET A 1 25.51 -4.01 37.02
CA MET A 1 25.04 -3.88 35.63
C MET A 1 23.85 -4.82 35.46
N GLY A 2 22.66 -4.30 35.10
CA GLY A 2 21.46 -5.12 34.92
C GLY A 2 21.39 -5.80 33.55
N ASP A 3 20.28 -6.50 33.29
CA ASP A 3 20.09 -7.21 32.02
C ASP A 3 19.88 -6.27 30.82
N PRO A 4 20.48 -6.57 29.65
CA PRO A 4 20.30 -5.78 28.45
C PRO A 4 18.90 -5.93 27.83
N ARG A 5 18.44 -4.87 27.16
CA ARG A 5 17.14 -4.87 26.46
C ARG A 5 17.15 -5.84 25.27
N LYS A 6 16.22 -6.81 25.25
CA LYS A 6 16.04 -7.74 24.13
C LYS A 6 15.21 -7.09 23.00
N PHE A 7 15.74 -7.10 21.78
CA PHE A 7 14.99 -6.71 20.58
C PHE A 7 14.10 -7.85 20.11
N SER A 8 12.87 -7.55 19.71
CA SER A 8 11.94 -8.55 19.18
C SER A 8 11.80 -8.43 17.67
N ASN A 9 11.60 -9.57 17.02
CA ASN A 9 11.36 -9.61 15.58
C ASN A 9 9.99 -9.02 15.25
N ILE A 10 9.95 -8.14 14.25
CA ILE A 10 8.73 -7.47 13.80
C ILE A 10 7.87 -8.41 12.94
N ALA A 11 8.51 -9.27 12.14
CA ALA A 11 7.86 -10.25 11.27
C ALA A 11 8.21 -11.68 11.69
N GLU A 12 7.24 -12.58 11.56
CA GLU A 12 7.43 -14.02 11.71
C GLU A 12 7.54 -14.66 10.32
N THR A 13 8.54 -15.50 10.13
CA THR A 13 8.69 -16.30 8.91
C THR A 13 7.64 -17.41 8.83
N PRO A 14 7.24 -17.83 7.62
CA PRO A 14 6.33 -18.96 7.45
C PRO A 14 6.95 -20.25 7.98
N ARG A 15 6.12 -21.13 8.55
CA ARG A 15 6.58 -22.43 9.10
C ARG A 15 7.12 -23.36 8.02
N LYS A 16 6.43 -23.45 6.87
CA LYS A 16 6.87 -24.21 5.70
C LYS A 16 7.35 -23.24 4.62
N VAL A 17 8.64 -23.32 4.31
CA VAL A 17 9.30 -22.42 3.34
C VAL A 17 8.78 -22.69 1.93
N TRP A 18 8.88 -23.94 1.45
CA TRP A 18 8.40 -24.31 0.11
C TRP A 18 6.95 -24.79 0.14
N ASN A 19 6.03 -23.84 0.02
CA ASN A 19 4.62 -24.11 -0.23
C ASN A 19 4.21 -23.30 -1.48
N ASN A 20 3.81 -24.01 -2.54
CA ASN A 20 3.52 -23.41 -3.84
C ASN A 20 2.31 -22.46 -3.80
N GLU A 21 1.22 -22.87 -3.16
CA GLU A 21 0.00 -22.06 -3.01
C GLU A 21 0.30 -20.75 -2.29
N ARG A 22 0.97 -20.83 -1.13
CA ARG A 22 1.41 -19.66 -0.37
C ARG A 22 2.30 -18.74 -1.20
N ILE A 23 3.30 -19.28 -1.89
CA ILE A 23 4.25 -18.48 -2.70
C ILE A 23 3.49 -17.76 -3.83
N ARG A 24 2.54 -18.43 -4.48
CA ARG A 24 1.69 -17.83 -5.53
C ARG A 24 0.86 -16.69 -4.96
N GLU A 25 0.14 -16.90 -3.85
CA GLU A 25 -0.67 -15.86 -3.19
C GLU A 25 0.18 -14.66 -2.74
N GLU A 26 1.32 -14.91 -2.10
CA GLU A 26 2.23 -13.86 -1.67
C GLU A 26 2.79 -13.06 -2.85
N SER A 27 3.08 -13.73 -3.97
CA SER A 27 3.54 -13.09 -5.20
C SER A 27 2.45 -12.20 -5.82
N LEU A 28 1.20 -12.67 -5.82
CA LEU A 28 0.04 -11.89 -6.28
C LEU A 28 -0.14 -10.62 -5.44
N LEU A 29 -0.17 -10.76 -4.11
CA LEU A 29 -0.30 -9.63 -3.19
C LEU A 29 0.88 -8.65 -3.30
N LYS A 30 2.09 -9.19 -3.47
CA LYS A 30 3.30 -8.37 -3.68
C LYS A 30 3.17 -7.53 -4.95
N LYS A 31 2.64 -8.11 -6.04
CA LYS A 31 2.42 -7.43 -7.31
C LYS A 31 1.32 -6.37 -7.20
N GLU A 32 0.17 -6.73 -6.63
CA GLU A 32 -1.00 -5.86 -6.45
C GLU A 32 -0.65 -4.57 -5.68
N TYR A 33 0.00 -4.72 -4.52
CA TYR A 33 0.34 -3.59 -3.65
C TYR A 33 1.73 -2.99 -3.90
N GLY A 34 2.47 -3.49 -4.89
CA GLY A 34 3.81 -2.99 -5.22
C GLY A 34 4.80 -3.08 -4.05
N LEU A 35 4.79 -4.18 -3.31
CA LEU A 35 5.68 -4.40 -2.16
C LEU A 35 7.10 -4.73 -2.63
N LYS A 36 8.12 -4.17 -1.96
CA LYS A 36 9.53 -4.42 -2.31
C LYS A 36 9.89 -5.90 -2.05
N ASN A 37 9.62 -6.37 -0.84
CA ASN A 37 9.98 -7.70 -0.35
C ASN A 37 8.77 -8.41 0.28
N THR A 38 8.79 -9.74 0.27
CA THR A 38 7.80 -10.59 0.97
C THR A 38 7.79 -10.34 2.48
N ARG A 39 8.91 -9.93 3.07
CA ARG A 39 8.99 -9.52 4.48
C ARG A 39 7.98 -8.43 4.85
N GLU A 40 7.67 -7.50 3.94
CA GLU A 40 6.65 -6.46 4.22
C GLU A 40 5.24 -7.07 4.36
N LEU A 41 4.94 -8.08 3.54
CA LEU A 41 3.70 -8.85 3.64
C LEU A 41 3.68 -9.67 4.94
N TRP A 42 4.80 -10.27 5.34
CA TRP A 42 4.89 -10.99 6.60
C TRP A 42 4.72 -10.07 7.81
N VAL A 43 5.23 -8.83 7.78
CA VAL A 43 4.94 -7.83 8.84
C VAL A 43 3.42 -7.60 8.96
N ALA A 44 2.72 -7.45 7.84
CA ALA A 44 1.25 -7.27 7.85
C ALA A 44 0.54 -8.52 8.39
N SER A 45 0.94 -9.72 7.93
CA SER A 45 0.42 -11.00 8.42
C SER A 45 0.65 -11.16 9.93
N THR A 46 1.84 -10.88 10.43
CA THR A 46 2.17 -10.94 11.86
C THR A 46 1.34 -9.95 12.68
N LYS A 47 1.10 -8.74 12.18
CA LYS A 47 0.18 -7.77 12.83
C LYS A 47 -1.23 -8.35 12.93
N LEU A 48 -1.77 -8.90 11.85
CA LEU A 48 -3.09 -9.54 11.83
C LEU A 48 -3.16 -10.72 12.81
N LYS A 49 -2.15 -11.59 12.80
CA LYS A 49 -2.05 -12.73 13.73
C LYS A 49 -2.08 -12.29 15.18
N LYS A 50 -1.36 -11.20 15.53
CA LYS A 50 -1.36 -10.63 16.88
C LYS A 50 -2.75 -10.12 17.26
N ILE A 51 -3.43 -9.40 16.36
CA ILE A 51 -4.81 -8.92 16.58
C ILE A 51 -5.75 -10.10 16.81
N ARG A 52 -5.73 -11.11 15.94
CA ARG A 52 -6.58 -12.31 16.07
C ARG A 52 -6.26 -13.13 17.31
N ARG A 53 -4.99 -13.22 17.73
CA ARG A 53 -4.60 -13.90 18.97
C ARG A 53 -5.17 -13.18 20.19
N ASN A 54 -5.13 -11.85 20.20
CA ASN A 54 -5.75 -11.06 21.26
C ASN A 54 -7.27 -11.22 21.27
N ALA A 55 -7.92 -11.17 20.10
CA ALA A 55 -9.37 -11.37 19.99
C ALA A 55 -9.80 -12.74 20.54
N ARG A 56 -9.11 -13.84 20.18
CA ARG A 56 -9.39 -15.18 20.73
C ARG A 56 -9.26 -15.25 22.25
N LYS A 57 -8.23 -14.60 22.81
CA LYS A 57 -8.05 -14.54 24.27
C LYS A 57 -9.22 -13.81 24.94
N LEU A 58 -9.67 -12.71 24.35
CA LEU A 58 -10.78 -11.92 24.90
C LEU A 58 -12.11 -12.65 24.78
N LEU A 59 -12.37 -13.34 23.67
CA LEU A 59 -13.59 -14.15 23.52
C LEU A 59 -13.71 -15.24 24.59
N SER A 60 -12.58 -15.81 25.02
CA SER A 60 -12.56 -16.81 26.10
C SER A 60 -12.94 -16.26 27.48
N LEU A 61 -12.93 -14.94 27.68
CA LEU A 61 -13.20 -14.28 28.96
C LEU A 61 -14.68 -13.88 29.14
N GLY A 62 -15.55 -14.12 28.14
CA GLY A 62 -16.96 -13.76 28.19
C GLY A 62 -17.20 -12.24 28.28
N GLU A 63 -18.08 -11.81 29.19
CA GLU A 63 -18.51 -10.41 29.34
C GLU A 63 -17.35 -9.44 29.62
N GLN A 64 -16.40 -9.83 30.46
CA GLN A 64 -15.20 -9.02 30.74
C GLN A 64 -14.35 -8.84 29.47
N GLY A 65 -14.34 -9.86 28.62
CA GLY A 65 -13.68 -9.87 27.32
C GLY A 65 -14.28 -8.86 26.35
N GLU A 66 -15.60 -8.66 26.38
CA GLU A 66 -16.26 -7.67 25.52
C GLU A 66 -15.90 -6.24 25.91
N ILE A 67 -15.92 -5.93 27.20
CA ILE A 67 -15.53 -4.61 27.73
C ILE A 67 -14.08 -4.30 27.35
N ALA A 68 -13.17 -5.25 27.56
CA ALA A 68 -11.77 -5.09 27.14
C ALA A 68 -11.63 -5.04 25.60
N GLY A 69 -12.48 -5.78 24.89
CA GLY A 69 -12.55 -5.87 23.43
C GLY A 69 -12.92 -4.55 22.76
N GLN A 70 -13.77 -3.74 23.39
CA GLN A 70 -14.13 -2.40 22.90
C GLN A 70 -12.89 -1.53 22.66
N LYS A 71 -11.85 -1.65 23.49
CA LYS A 71 -10.57 -0.92 23.30
C LYS A 71 -9.86 -1.35 22.02
N ILE A 72 -9.86 -2.65 21.70
CA ILE A 72 -9.26 -3.17 20.46
C ILE A 72 -10.06 -2.70 19.26
N ILE A 73 -11.40 -2.79 19.32
CA ILE A 73 -12.29 -2.33 18.25
C ILE A 73 -12.09 -0.83 18.00
N ALA A 74 -12.06 -0.02 19.06
CA ALA A 74 -11.79 1.42 18.96
C ALA A 74 -10.44 1.71 18.30
N LYS A 75 -9.40 0.93 18.62
CA LYS A 75 -8.09 1.04 17.97
C LYS A 75 -8.15 0.69 16.48
N LEU A 76 -8.83 -0.39 16.10
CA LEU A 76 -8.97 -0.81 14.70
C LEU A 76 -9.76 0.23 13.88
N ARG A 77 -10.82 0.79 14.48
CA ARG A 77 -11.60 1.89 13.90
C ARG A 77 -10.75 3.15 13.71
N ARG A 78 -9.96 3.54 14.71
CA ARG A 78 -9.03 4.67 14.61
C ARG A 78 -8.03 4.49 13.46
N LEU A 79 -7.52 3.27 13.27
CA LEU A 79 -6.61 2.94 12.16
C LEU A 79 -7.32 2.87 10.79
N GLY A 80 -8.65 2.90 10.75
CA GLY A 80 -9.44 2.78 9.53
C GLY A 80 -9.45 1.38 8.91
N ILE A 81 -8.93 0.36 9.61
CA ILE A 81 -8.96 -1.04 9.16
C ILE A 81 -10.42 -1.54 9.12
N VAL A 82 -11.21 -1.05 10.06
CA VAL A 82 -12.63 -1.36 10.21
C VAL A 82 -13.43 -0.08 10.05
N LYS A 83 -14.38 -0.06 9.11
CA LYS A 83 -15.23 1.11 8.84
C LYS A 83 -16.53 1.12 9.65
N LYS A 84 -17.13 -0.05 9.87
CA LYS A 84 -18.41 -0.21 10.57
C LYS A 84 -18.21 -0.54 12.05
N GLN A 85 -19.26 -0.47 12.84
CA GLN A 85 -19.24 -1.09 14.17
C GLN A 85 -19.24 -2.61 13.98
N ILE A 86 -18.26 -3.26 14.59
CA ILE A 86 -17.95 -4.68 14.40
C ILE A 86 -17.94 -5.34 15.78
N LYS A 87 -18.51 -6.55 15.89
CA LYS A 87 -18.44 -7.36 17.11
C LYS A 87 -17.05 -7.99 17.28
N LEU A 88 -16.72 -8.43 18.49
CA LEU A 88 -15.41 -9.02 18.78
C LEU A 88 -15.09 -10.25 17.91
N GLU A 89 -16.10 -11.06 17.59
CA GLU A 89 -15.99 -12.28 16.78
C GLU A 89 -15.57 -11.99 15.34
N GLU A 90 -16.14 -10.96 14.74
CA GLU A 90 -15.90 -10.56 13.34
C GLU A 90 -14.45 -10.13 13.09
N ILE A 91 -13.70 -9.73 14.12
CA ILE A 91 -12.26 -9.42 14.02
C ILE A 91 -11.47 -10.62 13.47
N LEU A 92 -11.96 -11.85 13.71
CA LEU A 92 -11.32 -13.07 13.20
C LEU A 92 -11.37 -13.16 11.67
N GLY A 93 -12.38 -12.55 11.04
CA GLY A 93 -12.57 -12.53 9.59
C GLY A 93 -11.68 -11.53 8.83
N LEU A 94 -11.01 -10.60 9.52
CA LEU A 94 -10.17 -9.58 8.89
C LEU A 94 -9.08 -10.18 8.01
N SER A 95 -8.85 -9.61 6.84
CA SER A 95 -7.87 -10.09 5.87
C SER A 95 -6.53 -9.36 5.98
N VAL A 96 -5.49 -9.88 5.31
CA VAL A 96 -4.21 -9.17 5.21
C VAL A 96 -4.33 -7.92 4.33
N ARG A 97 -5.26 -7.94 3.37
CA ARG A 97 -5.52 -6.81 2.47
C ARG A 97 -5.97 -5.58 3.25
N ASP A 98 -6.82 -5.77 4.25
CA ASP A 98 -7.33 -4.67 5.10
C ASP A 98 -6.18 -3.89 5.76
N ILE A 99 -5.08 -4.56 6.12
CA ILE A 99 -3.89 -3.91 6.68
C ILE A 99 -3.06 -3.23 5.59
N LEU A 100 -2.95 -3.85 4.41
CA LEU A 100 -2.18 -3.30 3.29
C LEU A 100 -2.86 -2.08 2.66
N GLU A 101 -4.19 -2.03 2.65
CA GLU A 101 -4.97 -0.89 2.16
C GLU A 101 -4.80 0.37 3.00
N ARG A 102 -4.43 0.24 4.29
CA ARG A 102 -4.19 1.39 5.18
C ARG A 102 -2.78 1.97 5.10
N ARG A 103 -1.93 1.44 4.22
CA ARG A 103 -0.57 1.95 4.05
C ARG A 103 -0.59 3.29 3.32
N LEU A 104 0.32 4.19 3.65
CA LEU A 104 0.45 5.47 2.97
C LEU A 104 0.63 5.28 1.45
N GLN A 105 1.45 4.31 1.05
CA GLN A 105 1.68 3.98 -0.36
C GLN A 105 0.39 3.67 -1.12
N THR A 106 -0.50 2.86 -0.53
CA THR A 106 -1.73 2.42 -1.19
C THR A 106 -2.77 3.53 -1.18
N ILE A 107 -2.89 4.28 -0.08
CA ILE A 107 -3.79 5.44 0.03
C ILE A 107 -3.44 6.52 -0.99
N VAL A 108 -2.15 6.81 -1.20
CA VAL A 108 -1.69 7.79 -2.20
C VAL A 108 -2.15 7.42 -3.61
N VAL A 109 -2.10 6.14 -3.98
CA VAL A 109 -2.64 5.65 -5.25
C VAL A 109 -4.16 5.73 -5.29
N ARG A 110 -4.84 5.33 -4.22
CA ARG A 110 -6.32 5.40 -4.13
C ARG A 110 -6.84 6.83 -4.24
N LYS A 111 -6.09 7.82 -3.75
CA LYS A 111 -6.39 9.25 -3.88
C LYS A 111 -6.04 9.85 -5.25
N GLY A 112 -5.42 9.09 -6.15
CA GLY A 112 -5.01 9.59 -7.47
C GLY A 112 -3.77 10.50 -7.47
N LEU A 113 -3.07 10.65 -6.33
CA LEU A 113 -1.81 11.40 -6.25
C LEU A 113 -0.65 10.68 -6.97
N ALA A 114 -0.83 9.41 -7.30
CA ALA A 114 0.10 8.62 -8.08
C ALA A 114 -0.67 7.66 -9.00
N ARG A 115 -0.15 7.43 -10.20
CA ARG A 115 -0.74 6.50 -11.17
C ARG A 115 -0.43 5.04 -10.84
N THR A 116 0.73 4.77 -10.23
CA THR A 116 1.18 3.41 -9.90
C THR A 116 1.70 3.30 -8.46
N GLN A 117 1.66 2.09 -7.90
CA GLN A 117 2.21 1.82 -6.56
C GLN A 117 3.71 2.13 -6.45
N LYS A 118 4.47 1.93 -7.53
CA LYS A 118 5.91 2.23 -7.58
C LYS A 118 6.15 3.74 -7.56
N GLN A 119 5.39 4.50 -8.34
CA GLN A 119 5.44 5.95 -8.36
C GLN A 119 5.08 6.53 -6.98
N ALA A 120 4.02 6.02 -6.34
CA ALA A 120 3.65 6.43 -4.99
C ALA A 120 4.81 6.23 -3.99
N ARG A 121 5.50 5.08 -4.07
CA ARG A 121 6.65 4.81 -3.20
C ARG A 121 7.80 5.78 -3.44
N GLN A 122 8.09 6.12 -4.70
CA GLN A 122 9.13 7.09 -5.03
C GLN A 122 8.80 8.48 -4.48
N LEU A 123 7.56 8.95 -4.68
CA LEU A 123 7.10 10.23 -4.15
C LEU A 123 7.21 10.30 -2.62
N ILE A 124 6.83 9.22 -1.93
CA ILE A 124 6.95 9.14 -0.46
C ILE A 124 8.42 9.21 -0.05
N VAL A 125 9.27 8.34 -0.61
CA VAL A 125 10.70 8.26 -0.22
C VAL A 125 11.43 9.58 -0.50
N HIS A 126 11.10 10.26 -1.60
CA HIS A 126 11.68 11.56 -1.94
C HIS A 126 11.10 12.72 -1.09
N GLY A 127 10.07 12.45 -0.29
CA GLY A 127 9.52 13.42 0.65
C GLY A 127 8.54 14.42 0.04
N PHE A 128 7.89 14.06 -1.07
CA PHE A 128 6.89 14.90 -1.73
C PHE A 128 5.49 14.79 -1.12
N ILE A 129 5.26 13.85 -0.20
CA ILE A 129 3.95 13.62 0.40
C ILE A 129 3.93 14.09 1.85
N ALA A 130 2.85 14.78 2.20
CA ALA A 130 2.54 15.23 3.55
C ALA A 130 1.30 14.50 4.08
N VAL A 131 1.29 14.26 5.39
CA VAL A 131 0.11 13.84 6.14
C VAL A 131 -0.05 14.82 7.29
N ASN A 132 -1.20 15.46 7.40
CA ASN A 132 -1.46 16.50 8.40
C ASN A 132 -0.35 17.59 8.43
N GLY A 133 0.07 18.06 7.24
CA GLY A 133 1.14 19.05 7.07
C GLY A 133 2.57 18.55 7.36
N LYS A 134 2.75 17.31 7.83
CA LYS A 134 4.06 16.73 8.14
C LYS A 134 4.55 15.85 7.01
N ARG A 135 5.81 16.04 6.59
CA ARG A 135 6.46 15.20 5.58
C ARG A 135 6.66 13.79 6.12
N ILE A 136 6.18 12.78 5.39
CA ILE A 136 6.38 11.36 5.73
C ILE A 136 7.16 10.67 4.62
N THR A 137 8.30 10.07 4.97
CA THR A 137 9.19 9.36 4.02
C THR A 137 9.04 7.83 4.05
N ILE A 138 8.18 7.31 4.93
CA ILE A 138 8.02 5.87 5.17
C ILE A 138 6.75 5.35 4.47
N PRO A 139 6.85 4.53 3.41
CA PRO A 139 5.68 4.00 2.70
C PRO A 139 4.88 2.97 3.51
N SER A 140 5.49 2.41 4.56
CA SER A 140 4.87 1.47 5.50
C SER A 140 4.08 2.15 6.63
N TYR A 141 4.00 3.49 6.62
CA TYR A 141 3.20 4.26 7.57
C TYR A 141 1.73 3.86 7.43
N ILE A 142 1.06 3.60 8.56
CA ILE A 142 -0.37 3.28 8.59
C ILE A 142 -1.11 4.57 8.87
N VAL A 143 -1.89 5.03 7.89
CA VAL A 143 -2.63 6.28 7.99
C VAL A 143 -3.92 6.01 8.77
N THR A 144 -4.17 6.81 9.80
CA THR A 144 -5.44 6.72 10.55
C THR A 144 -6.61 7.20 9.70
N ALA A 145 -7.84 6.86 10.12
CA ALA A 145 -9.03 7.29 9.39
C ALA A 145 -9.16 8.82 9.31
N GLN A 146 -8.75 9.53 10.36
CA GLN A 146 -8.83 11.00 10.43
C GLN A 146 -7.76 11.69 9.58
N GLU A 147 -6.58 11.09 9.49
CA GLU A 147 -5.47 11.65 8.71
C GLU A 147 -5.64 11.44 7.21
N GLU A 148 -6.52 10.52 6.80
CA GLU A 148 -6.69 10.14 5.40
C GLU A 148 -7.00 11.34 4.51
N ASP A 149 -7.94 12.20 4.88
CA ASP A 149 -8.32 13.37 4.09
C ASP A 149 -7.18 14.39 3.96
N THR A 150 -6.33 14.49 4.98
CA THR A 150 -5.19 15.43 5.02
C THR A 150 -3.98 15.01 4.19
N VAL A 151 -4.01 13.82 3.56
CA VAL A 151 -2.91 13.36 2.69
C VAL A 151 -2.88 14.19 1.41
N THR A 152 -1.82 14.99 1.24
CA THR A 152 -1.60 15.90 0.10
C THR A 152 -0.11 15.96 -0.27
N TYR A 153 0.25 16.77 -1.28
CA TYR A 153 1.65 17.05 -1.59
C TYR A 153 2.25 18.02 -0.58
N PHE A 154 3.49 17.75 -0.15
CA PHE A 154 4.24 18.64 0.75
C PHE A 154 4.83 19.84 0.01
N LYS A 155 5.37 19.62 -1.19
CA LYS A 155 5.82 20.68 -2.11
C LYS A 155 4.92 20.63 -3.34
N PRO A 156 4.52 21.77 -3.92
CA PRO A 156 3.96 21.76 -5.26
C PRO A 156 5.01 21.16 -6.19
N ILE A 157 4.62 20.09 -6.89
CA ILE A 157 5.42 19.55 -7.98
C ILE A 157 4.82 20.18 -9.22
N ASP A 158 5.60 20.98 -9.93
CA ASP A 158 5.23 21.40 -11.27
C ASP A 158 5.36 20.18 -12.19
N ILE A 159 4.31 19.37 -12.28
CA ILE A 159 4.19 18.27 -13.24
C ILE A 159 3.82 18.85 -14.60
N ASN A 160 4.36 20.02 -14.96
CA ASN A 160 4.17 20.56 -16.29
C ASN A 160 4.89 19.59 -17.22
N LEU A 161 4.13 18.68 -17.83
CA LEU A 161 4.60 17.87 -18.94
C LEU A 161 5.18 18.89 -19.91
N PRO A 162 6.46 18.80 -20.32
CA PRO A 162 6.82 19.45 -21.55
C PRO A 162 5.80 18.93 -22.57
N ALA A 163 4.97 19.83 -23.10
CA ALA A 163 4.04 19.50 -24.16
C ALA A 163 4.85 18.67 -25.14
N ALA A 164 4.43 17.41 -25.36
CA ALA A 164 5.11 16.52 -26.26
C ALA A 164 5.45 17.35 -27.49
N ALA A 165 6.75 17.49 -27.80
CA ALA A 165 7.16 18.09 -29.04
C ALA A 165 6.27 17.44 -30.09
N THR A 166 5.38 18.23 -30.67
CA THR A 166 4.60 17.83 -31.81
C THR A 166 5.66 17.48 -32.82
N ASN A 167 6.00 16.19 -32.92
CA ASN A 167 6.77 15.67 -34.01
C ASN A 167 5.89 15.98 -35.21
N SER A 168 6.14 17.13 -35.83
CA SER A 168 5.81 17.42 -37.19
C SER A 168 6.42 16.28 -37.98
N THR A 169 5.62 15.24 -38.26
CA THR A 169 5.93 14.32 -39.35
C THR A 169 6.07 15.21 -40.57
N PRO A 170 7.26 15.34 -41.19
CA PRO A 170 7.33 15.98 -42.48
C PRO A 170 6.51 15.09 -43.42
N ASN A 171 5.49 15.66 -44.06
CA ASN A 171 4.80 15.01 -45.18
C ASN A 171 5.86 14.59 -46.19
N ASN A 172 6.09 13.28 -46.33
CA ASN A 172 6.86 12.75 -47.45
C ASN A 172 5.89 12.59 -48.63
N GLU A 173 5.47 13.72 -49.20
CA GLU A 173 4.83 13.79 -50.51
C GLU A 173 5.88 14.25 -51.52
N SER A 174 6.75 13.33 -51.96
CA SER A 174 7.51 13.47 -53.22
C SER A 174 8.25 12.17 -53.56
N THR A 175 7.50 11.11 -53.91
CA THR A 175 8.14 9.98 -54.62
C THR A 175 7.28 9.26 -55.66
N ASP A 176 6.06 9.73 -55.94
CA ASP A 176 5.22 9.11 -56.98
C ASP A 176 5.37 9.76 -58.38
N GLU A 177 6.02 10.92 -58.51
CA GLU A 177 6.27 11.53 -59.83
C GLU A 177 7.44 10.88 -60.59
N ALA A 178 8.34 10.17 -59.92
CA ALA A 178 9.50 9.52 -60.56
C ALA A 178 9.19 8.13 -61.16
N LYS A 179 8.00 7.56 -60.92
CA LYS A 179 7.60 6.26 -61.50
C LYS A 179 6.71 6.36 -62.74
N GLN A 180 6.26 7.55 -63.13
CA GLN A 180 5.45 7.74 -64.34
C GLN A 180 6.27 8.15 -65.58
N GLN A 181 7.53 8.58 -65.43
CA GLN A 181 8.41 8.91 -66.56
C GLN A 181 9.29 7.75 -67.06
N ALA A 182 9.30 6.60 -66.37
CA ALA A 182 10.08 5.42 -66.75
C ALA A 182 9.26 4.33 -67.49
N GLN A 183 8.02 4.62 -67.89
CA GLN A 183 7.15 3.71 -68.65
C GLN A 183 6.69 4.29 -70.01
N ALA A 184 7.31 5.39 -70.48
CA ALA A 184 6.96 6.05 -71.73
C ALA A 184 8.13 6.23 -72.72
N GLU A 185 9.23 5.49 -72.55
CA GLU A 185 10.29 5.32 -73.57
C GLU A 185 10.60 3.84 -73.78
#